data_AF-A0A4Q2X291-F1
#
_entry.id   AF-A0A4Q2X291-F1
#
_cell.length_a   1.000
_cell.length_b   1.000
_cell.length_c   1.000
_cell.angle_alpha   90.00
_cell.angle_beta   90.00
_cell.angle_gamma   90.00
#
_symmetry.space_group_name_H-M   'P 1'
#
loop_
_entity.id
_entity.type
_entity.pdbx_description
1 polymer ?
#
loop_
_entity_poly.entity_id
_entity_poly.type
_entity_poly.pdbx_seq_one_letter_code
_entity_poly.pdbx_strand_id
1 'polypeptide(L)'
;MDTSLDTTVSDLDRDLSTEWIELSQSVRHLASRLETKAAGTILADDASQLSAETTRLCDHLERIHRDVETLLVELDEKLPVLDALPPNVDPDEVEREALQIHRETHELRADFKDIIKALFMWQDDPSARVKRHNQIPPHTD
;
A
#
# COMPACT_ATOMS: atom_id res chain seq x y z
N MET A 1 -17.97 -12.51 38.12
CA MET A 1 -17.60 -13.64 37.23
C MET A 1 -17.18 -12.96 35.95
N ASP A 2 -15.94 -12.47 35.93
CA ASP A 2 -15.47 -11.47 34.97
C ASP A 2 -14.19 -11.96 34.31
N THR A 3 -14.31 -12.97 33.47
CA THR A 3 -13.18 -13.57 32.74
C THR A 3 -13.57 -13.97 31.31
N SER A 4 -14.44 -13.20 30.65
CA SER A 4 -14.93 -13.57 29.31
C SER A 4 -14.52 -12.62 28.18
N LEU A 5 -14.03 -11.42 28.47
CA LEU A 5 -13.65 -10.45 27.43
C LEU A 5 -12.13 -10.31 27.23
N ASP A 6 -11.33 -10.75 28.21
CA ASP A 6 -9.87 -10.67 28.15
C ASP A 6 -9.25 -11.82 27.32
N THR A 7 -9.94 -12.96 27.26
CA THR A 7 -9.50 -14.15 26.50
C THR A 7 -9.74 -14.00 25.00
N THR A 8 -10.77 -13.26 24.58
CA THR A 8 -11.16 -13.13 23.17
C THR A 8 -10.30 -12.14 22.40
N VAL A 9 -9.70 -11.16 23.08
CA VAL A 9 -8.77 -10.22 22.44
C VAL A 9 -7.42 -10.91 22.23
N SER A 10 -6.97 -11.73 23.19
CA SER A 10 -5.71 -12.49 23.08
C SER A 10 -5.75 -13.59 22.01
N ASP A 11 -6.90 -14.23 21.77
CA ASP A 11 -7.06 -15.24 20.70
C ASP A 11 -7.22 -14.62 19.30
N LEU A 12 -7.59 -13.33 19.18
CA LEU A 12 -7.68 -12.63 17.89
C LEU A 12 -6.34 -12.01 17.47
N ASP A 13 -5.52 -11.63 18.46
CA ASP A 13 -4.16 -11.12 18.26
C ASP A 13 -3.16 -12.25 17.92
N ARG A 14 -3.55 -13.49 18.26
CA ARG A 14 -2.85 -14.68 17.82
C ARG A 14 -3.18 -14.99 16.36
N ASP A 15 -2.21 -14.63 15.53
CA ASP A 15 -1.82 -15.28 14.28
C ASP A 15 -2.41 -14.79 12.95
N LEU A 16 -3.11 -13.65 12.88
CA LEU A 16 -3.28 -12.99 11.57
C LEU A 16 -1.91 -12.71 10.92
N SER A 17 -0.91 -12.32 11.73
CA SER A 17 0.44 -12.01 11.25
C SER A 17 1.20 -13.23 10.71
N THR A 18 1.01 -14.41 11.31
CA THR A 18 1.70 -15.64 10.88
C THR A 18 0.96 -16.35 9.75
N GLU A 19 -0.37 -16.32 9.74
CA GLU A 19 -1.19 -16.91 8.67
C GLU A 19 -0.89 -16.29 7.30
N TRP A 20 -0.70 -14.97 7.21
CA TRP A 20 -0.35 -14.34 5.93
C TRP A 20 1.08 -14.68 5.49
N ILE A 21 2.03 -14.81 6.44
CA ILE A 21 3.41 -15.22 6.15
C ILE A 21 3.40 -16.64 5.57
N GLU A 22 2.71 -17.55 6.24
CA GLU A 22 2.57 -18.94 5.80
C GLU A 22 1.88 -19.04 4.43
N LEU A 23 0.82 -18.26 4.21
CA LEU A 23 0.13 -18.20 2.93
C LEU A 23 1.07 -17.67 1.83
N SER A 24 1.82 -16.60 2.08
CA SER A 24 2.77 -16.05 1.11
C SER A 24 3.87 -17.06 0.74
N GLN A 25 4.39 -17.80 1.72
CA GLN A 25 5.37 -18.86 1.51
C GLN A 25 4.79 -20.02 0.71
N SER A 26 3.57 -20.43 1.03
CA SER A 26 2.84 -21.48 0.30
C SER A 26 2.60 -21.08 -1.16
N VAL A 27 2.20 -19.83 -1.42
CA VAL A 27 2.00 -19.29 -2.77
C VAL A 27 3.31 -19.25 -3.56
N ARG A 28 4.42 -18.78 -2.97
CA ARG A 28 5.76 -18.84 -3.61
C ARG A 28 6.17 -20.27 -3.92
N HIS A 29 5.92 -21.21 -3.00
CA HIS A 29 6.23 -22.61 -3.21
C HIS A 29 5.42 -23.22 -4.35
N LEU A 30 4.13 -22.93 -4.44
CA LEU A 30 3.27 -23.37 -5.55
C LEU A 30 3.73 -22.78 -6.89
N ALA A 31 4.11 -21.50 -6.93
CA ALA A 31 4.60 -20.85 -8.14
C ALA A 31 5.93 -21.46 -8.62
N SER A 32 6.87 -21.70 -7.71
CA SER A 32 8.13 -22.41 -8.02
C SER A 32 7.88 -23.85 -8.50
N ARG A 33 6.92 -24.56 -7.89
CA ARG A 33 6.52 -25.90 -8.36
C ARG A 33 5.88 -25.86 -9.75
N LEU A 34 5.12 -24.83 -10.08
CA LEU A 34 4.56 -24.64 -11.42
C LEU A 34 5.69 -24.43 -12.44
N GLU A 35 6.65 -23.56 -12.13
CA GLU A 35 7.83 -23.29 -12.97
C GLU A 35 8.65 -24.57 -13.24
N THR A 36 8.98 -25.33 -12.19
CA THR A 36 9.70 -26.61 -12.35
C THR A 36 8.92 -27.64 -13.18
N LYS A 37 7.58 -27.64 -13.09
CA LYS A 37 6.72 -28.55 -13.87
C LYS A 37 6.60 -28.12 -15.33
N ALA A 38 6.65 -26.83 -15.61
CA ALA A 38 6.60 -26.27 -16.96
C ALA A 38 7.97 -26.28 -17.67
N ALA A 39 9.06 -26.54 -16.93
CA ALA A 39 10.40 -26.66 -17.48
C ALA A 39 10.46 -27.66 -18.65
N GLY A 40 11.01 -27.24 -19.78
CA GLY A 40 11.10 -28.06 -21.00
C GLY A 40 9.81 -28.13 -21.83
N THR A 41 8.78 -27.37 -21.46
CA THR A 41 7.57 -27.19 -22.28
C THR A 41 7.55 -25.82 -22.97
N ILE A 42 6.62 -25.62 -23.89
CA ILE A 42 6.37 -24.31 -24.51
C ILE A 42 5.94 -23.22 -23.51
N LEU A 43 5.54 -23.61 -22.30
CA LEU A 43 5.07 -22.72 -21.24
C LEU A 43 6.19 -22.36 -20.23
N ALA A 44 7.44 -22.77 -20.48
CA ALA A 44 8.53 -22.57 -19.53
C ALA A 44 8.78 -21.07 -19.24
N ASP A 45 8.78 -20.23 -20.29
CA ASP A 45 9.01 -18.79 -20.15
C ASP A 45 7.84 -18.11 -19.41
N ASP A 46 6.59 -18.44 -19.79
CA ASP A 46 5.39 -17.92 -19.12
C ASP A 46 5.34 -18.32 -17.63
N ALA A 47 5.69 -19.56 -17.31
CA ALA A 47 5.70 -20.05 -15.93
C ALA A 47 6.82 -19.42 -15.09
N SER A 48 7.99 -19.14 -15.70
CA SER A 48 9.08 -18.43 -15.02
C SER A 48 8.72 -16.97 -14.75
N GLN A 49 8.12 -16.29 -15.74
CA GLN A 49 7.60 -14.93 -15.53
C GLN A 49 6.54 -14.88 -14.43
N LEU A 50 5.58 -15.80 -14.45
CA LEU A 50 4.53 -15.88 -13.42
C LEU A 50 5.10 -16.15 -12.03
N SER A 51 6.11 -17.02 -11.92
CA SER A 51 6.83 -17.31 -10.67
C SER A 51 7.53 -16.07 -10.11
N ALA A 52 8.20 -15.30 -10.97
CA ALA A 52 8.85 -14.05 -10.60
C ALA A 52 7.85 -12.96 -10.17
N GLU A 53 6.76 -12.79 -10.91
CA GLU A 53 5.70 -11.83 -10.56
C GLU A 53 4.99 -12.21 -9.26
N THR A 54 4.70 -13.50 -9.07
CA THR A 54 4.11 -14.02 -7.82
C THR A 54 5.00 -13.74 -6.63
N THR A 55 6.32 -13.94 -6.77
CA THR A 55 7.28 -13.65 -5.70
C THR A 55 7.27 -12.16 -5.32
N ARG A 56 7.27 -11.27 -6.32
CA ARG A 56 7.19 -9.81 -6.09
C ARG A 56 5.90 -9.39 -5.41
N LEU A 57 4.77 -10.00 -5.78
CA LEU A 57 3.48 -9.74 -5.16
C LEU A 57 3.45 -10.20 -3.71
N CYS A 58 3.99 -11.39 -3.42
CA CYS A 58 4.17 -11.85 -2.05
C CYS A 58 4.99 -10.85 -1.25
N ASP A 59 6.20 -10.47 -1.71
CA ASP A 59 7.07 -9.50 -1.03
C ASP A 59 6.39 -8.16 -0.74
N HIS A 60 5.55 -7.69 -1.67
CA HIS A 60 4.80 -6.46 -1.49
C HIS A 60 3.73 -6.59 -0.41
N LEU A 61 3.00 -7.71 -0.40
CA LEU A 61 1.97 -8.00 0.58
C LEU A 61 2.57 -8.15 1.99
N GLU A 62 3.71 -8.83 2.12
CA GLU A 62 4.41 -8.93 3.41
C GLU A 62 4.85 -7.58 3.97
N ARG A 63 5.22 -6.64 3.08
CA ARG A 63 5.59 -5.28 3.48
C ARG A 63 4.38 -4.51 3.97
N ILE A 64 3.26 -4.56 3.23
CA ILE A 64 2.02 -3.90 3.63
C ILE A 64 1.57 -4.39 5.00
N HIS A 65 1.63 -5.70 5.25
CA HIS A 65 1.26 -6.25 6.55
C HIS A 65 2.15 -5.72 7.68
N ARG A 66 3.48 -5.67 7.47
CA ARG A 66 4.41 -5.07 8.45
C ARG A 66 4.16 -3.58 8.67
N ASP A 67 3.86 -2.84 7.62
CA ASP A 67 3.55 -1.41 7.71
C ASP A 67 2.26 -1.19 8.51
N VAL A 68 1.22 -2.01 8.28
CA VAL A 68 -0.03 -1.98 9.05
C VAL A 68 0.20 -2.34 10.52
N GLU A 69 0.97 -3.39 10.80
CA GLU A 69 1.31 -3.78 12.18
C GLU A 69 2.06 -2.65 12.91
N THR A 70 3.01 -2.00 12.23
CA THR A 70 3.72 -0.83 12.78
C THR A 70 2.77 0.33 13.05
N LEU A 71 1.86 0.63 12.12
CA LEU A 71 0.87 1.71 12.30
C LEU A 71 -0.11 1.42 13.44
N LEU A 72 -0.49 0.16 13.65
CA LEU A 72 -1.36 -0.24 14.75
C LEU A 72 -0.66 -0.08 16.11
N VAL A 73 0.62 -0.44 16.20
CA VAL A 73 1.45 -0.19 17.40
C VAL A 73 1.60 1.31 17.65
N GLU A 74 1.92 2.11 16.62
CA GLU A 74 2.01 3.56 16.77
C GLU A 74 0.68 4.21 17.19
N LEU A 75 -0.46 3.65 16.75
CA LEU A 75 -1.78 4.12 17.14
C LEU A 75 -2.06 3.80 18.62
N ASP A 76 -1.73 2.58 19.06
CA ASP A 76 -1.90 2.16 20.46
C ASP A 76 -1.03 3.00 21.40
N GLU A 77 0.21 3.34 21.01
CA GLU A 77 1.07 4.24 21.77
C GLU A 77 0.55 5.68 21.86
N LYS A 78 -0.23 6.14 20.86
CA LYS A 78 -0.80 7.50 20.81
C LYS A 78 -2.18 7.62 21.45
N LEU A 79 -2.92 6.53 21.58
CA LEU A 79 -4.21 6.46 22.28
C LEU A 79 -4.18 7.01 23.73
N PRO A 80 -3.18 6.73 24.58
CA PRO A 80 -3.11 7.31 25.93
C PRO A 80 -2.84 8.83 25.94
N VAL A 81 -2.39 9.42 24.82
CA VAL A 81 -2.26 10.89 24.67
C VAL A 81 -3.63 11.52 24.39
N LEU A 82 -4.55 10.79 23.73
CA LEU A 82 -5.94 11.20 23.52
C LEU A 82 -6.76 11.13 24.81
N ASP A 83 -6.55 10.12 25.65
CA ASP A 83 -7.20 10.01 26.97
C ASP A 83 -6.67 11.04 28.00
N ALA A 84 -5.55 11.69 27.69
CA ALA A 84 -5.00 12.80 28.46
C ALA A 84 -5.53 14.18 28.00
N LEU A 85 -6.43 14.24 27.01
CA LEU A 85 -7.10 15.50 26.67
C LEU A 85 -7.83 16.04 27.92
N PRO A 86 -7.70 17.34 28.23
CA PRO A 86 -8.42 17.91 29.35
C PRO A 86 -9.93 17.66 29.17
N PRO A 87 -10.68 17.30 30.22
CA PRO A 87 -12.10 16.89 30.13
C PRO A 87 -13.06 18.05 29.77
N ASN A 88 -12.53 19.15 29.23
CA ASN A 88 -13.23 20.40 28.99
C ASN A 88 -12.82 21.03 27.65
N VAL A 89 -12.51 20.20 26.64
CA VAL A 89 -12.39 20.69 25.26
C VAL A 89 -13.79 20.81 24.68
N ASP A 90 -14.14 22.00 24.20
CA ASP A 90 -15.44 22.26 23.57
C ASP A 90 -15.56 21.40 22.29
N PRO A 91 -16.55 20.49 22.21
CA PRO A 91 -16.72 19.64 21.03
C PRO A 91 -16.87 20.45 19.73
N ASP A 92 -17.42 21.67 19.80
CA ASP A 92 -17.57 22.56 18.65
C ASP A 92 -16.23 23.16 18.19
N GLU A 93 -15.24 23.26 19.08
CA GLU A 93 -13.88 23.69 18.76
C GLU A 93 -13.09 22.54 18.09
N VAL A 94 -13.23 21.32 18.60
CA VAL A 94 -12.63 20.11 18.00
C VAL A 94 -13.16 19.86 16.59
N GLU A 95 -14.47 19.96 16.40
CA GLU A 95 -15.09 19.77 15.07
C GLU A 95 -14.61 20.82 14.06
N ARG A 96 -14.46 22.08 14.51
CA ARG A 96 -13.96 23.18 13.68
C ARG A 96 -12.51 22.96 13.29
N GLU A 97 -11.65 22.58 14.22
CA GLU A 97 -10.24 22.29 13.94
C GLU A 97 -10.10 21.05 13.04
N ALA A 98 -10.90 20.01 13.23
CA ALA A 98 -10.91 18.83 12.37
C ALA A 98 -11.29 19.18 10.92
N LEU A 99 -12.31 20.01 10.72
CA LEU A 99 -12.69 20.52 9.40
C LEU A 99 -11.61 21.39 8.78
N GLN A 100 -10.91 22.20 9.59
CA GLN A 100 -9.81 23.01 9.12
C GLN A 100 -8.61 22.16 8.68
N ILE A 101 -8.20 21.17 9.47
CA ILE A 101 -7.14 20.20 9.11
C ILE A 101 -7.51 19.45 7.83
N HIS A 102 -8.76 19.01 7.69
CA HIS A 102 -9.23 18.33 6.49
C HIS A 102 -9.12 19.21 5.24
N ARG A 103 -9.48 20.49 5.36
CA ARG A 103 -9.37 21.47 4.29
C ARG A 103 -7.90 21.72 3.91
N GLU A 104 -7.05 21.99 4.90
CA GLU A 104 -5.62 22.23 4.69
C GLU A 104 -4.94 21.01 4.04
N THR A 105 -5.31 19.79 4.44
CA THR A 105 -4.82 18.55 3.82
C THR A 105 -5.23 18.44 2.34
N HIS A 106 -6.46 18.83 2.00
CA HIS A 106 -6.93 18.81 0.62
C HIS A 106 -6.25 19.89 -0.23
N GLU A 107 -5.98 21.07 0.34
CA GLU A 107 -5.23 22.15 -0.31
C GLU A 107 -3.76 21.74 -0.55
N LEU A 108 -3.07 21.17 0.44
CA LEU A 108 -1.71 20.60 0.31
C LEU A 108 -1.62 19.54 -0.80
N ARG A 109 -2.63 18.68 -0.93
CA ARG A 109 -2.68 17.66 -1.99
C ARG A 109 -2.84 18.26 -3.38
N ALA A 110 -3.59 19.35 -3.50
CA ALA A 110 -3.73 20.08 -4.76
C ALA A 110 -2.41 20.76 -5.16
N ASP A 111 -1.75 21.42 -4.20
CA ASP A 111 -0.46 22.06 -4.41
C ASP A 111 0.64 21.05 -4.81
N PHE A 112 0.65 19.88 -4.18
CA PHE A 112 1.58 18.80 -4.56
C PHE A 112 1.39 18.34 -6.01
N LYS A 113 0.14 18.28 -6.48
CA LYS A 113 -0.18 17.94 -7.89
C LYS A 113 0.34 19.01 -8.84
N ASP A 114 0.24 20.29 -8.48
CA ASP A 114 0.75 21.40 -9.29
C ASP A 114 2.28 21.45 -9.28
N ILE A 115 2.93 21.10 -8.17
CA ILE A 115 4.39 20.93 -8.08
C ILE A 115 4.86 19.78 -8.97
N ILE A 116 4.20 18.61 -8.91
CA ILE A 116 4.52 17.48 -9.81
C ILE A 116 4.36 17.90 -11.27
N LYS A 117 3.26 18.59 -11.60
CA LYS A 117 3.01 19.08 -12.96
C LYS A 117 4.08 20.06 -13.42
N ALA A 118 4.51 20.98 -12.56
CA ALA A 118 5.60 21.91 -12.84
C ALA A 118 6.93 21.17 -13.08
N LEU A 119 7.23 20.14 -12.28
CA LEU A 119 8.40 19.28 -12.44
C LEU A 119 8.42 18.56 -13.80
N PHE A 120 7.28 17.99 -14.20
CA PHE A 120 7.12 17.35 -15.52
C PHE A 120 7.18 18.35 -16.68
N MET A 121 6.63 19.56 -16.52
CA MET A 121 6.72 20.62 -17.53
C MET A 121 8.15 21.14 -17.72
N TRP A 122 8.98 21.12 -16.69
CA TRP A 122 10.40 21.45 -16.78
C TRP A 122 11.24 20.33 -17.40
N GLN A 123 10.85 19.07 -17.21
CA GLN A 123 11.56 17.92 -17.75
C GLN A 123 11.22 17.61 -19.22
N ASP A 124 10.08 18.08 -19.73
CA ASP A 124 9.61 17.81 -21.10
C ASP A 124 10.04 18.93 -22.07
N ASP A 125 11.15 18.75 -22.79
CA ASP A 125 11.56 19.64 -23.89
C ASP A 125 10.47 19.59 -25.00
N PRO A 126 9.83 20.72 -25.36
CA PRO A 126 8.78 20.76 -26.39
C PRO A 126 9.26 20.20 -27.74
N SER A 127 10.57 20.31 -28.02
CA SER A 127 11.21 19.78 -29.22
C SER A 127 11.21 18.24 -29.25
N ALA A 128 11.34 17.60 -28.09
CA ALA A 128 11.31 16.14 -27.94
C ALA A 128 9.90 15.56 -28.11
N ARG A 129 8.86 16.34 -27.78
CA ARG A 129 7.45 15.98 -27.93
C ARG A 129 7.01 15.92 -29.39
N VAL A 130 7.41 16.91 -30.19
CA VAL A 130 7.13 16.98 -31.63
C VAL A 130 7.85 15.84 -32.38
N LYS A 131 9.08 15.50 -31.98
CA LYS A 131 9.81 14.35 -32.55
C LYS A 131 9.12 13.02 -32.26
N ARG A 132 8.60 12.82 -31.04
CA ARG A 132 7.80 11.63 -30.68
C ARG A 132 6.50 11.53 -31.48
N HIS A 133 5.82 12.65 -31.71
CA HIS A 133 4.58 12.69 -32.48
C HIS A 133 4.78 12.39 -33.97
N ASN A 134 5.89 12.84 -34.57
CA ASN A 134 6.22 12.60 -35.98
C ASN A 134 6.87 11.23 -36.26
N GLN A 135 7.15 10.43 -35.23
CA GLN A 135 7.71 9.07 -35.36
C GLN A 135 6.65 7.96 -35.29
N ILE A 136 5.37 8.31 -35.11
CA ILE A 136 4.28 7.34 -35.19
C ILE A 136 4.02 7.09 -36.69
N PRO A 137 4.34 5.91 -37.25
CA PRO A 137 4.03 5.64 -38.64
C PRO A 137 2.51 5.67 -38.84
N PRO A 138 2.01 6.16 -39.99
CA PRO A 138 0.59 6.11 -40.28
C PRO A 138 0.15 4.66 -40.22
N HIS A 139 -0.82 4.39 -39.35
CA HIS A 139 -1.52 3.11 -39.29
C HIS A 139 -2.18 2.93 -40.67
N THR A 140 -1.59 2.08 -41.51
CA THR A 140 -2.26 1.59 -42.71
C THR A 140 -3.40 0.68 -42.27
N ASP A 141 -4.58 0.99 -42.80
CA ASP A 141 -5.91 0.37 -42.68
C ASP A 141 -6.01 -1.02 -42.03
#